data_AF-A0A6A9SK82-F1
#
_entry.id   AF-A0A6A9SK82-F1
#
_cell.length_a   1.000
_cell.length_b   1.000
_cell.length_c   1.000
_cell.angle_alpha   90.00
_cell.angle_beta   90.00
_cell.angle_gamma   90.00
#
_symmetry.space_group_name_H-M   'P 1'
#
loop_
_entity.id
_entity.type
_entity.pdbx_description
1 polymer ?
#
loop_
_entity_poly.entity_id
_entity_poly.type
_entity_poly.pdbx_seq_one_letter_code
_entity_poly.pdbx_strand_id
1 'polypeptide(L)'
;MLAVDDLAHRYGDATALDGVTLRVDDGECVVLAGANGSGKTTLVRHLNGLLEPDEGEVRVNGTPVHDDLVAARASVGMVFQDPRDGFVGATVGADVAFGPENLGLSREEIDARVAEALDAVALAGRRDERIDELSGGEQARVAIAGALAMRPDHLVLDEPFAGLDWPARQSVLERLRALH
;
A
#
# COMPACT_ATOMS: atom_id res chain seq x y z
N MET A 1 2.08 4.16 -14.46
CA MET A 1 2.65 2.88 -14.92
C MET A 1 3.80 2.46 -14.00
N LEU A 2 3.87 1.19 -13.64
CA LEU A 2 5.00 0.60 -12.91
C LEU A 2 5.87 -0.24 -13.85
N ALA A 3 7.19 -0.10 -13.75
CA ALA A 3 8.15 -0.92 -14.49
C ALA A 3 9.29 -1.38 -13.57
N VAL A 4 9.64 -2.65 -13.69
CA VAL A 4 10.73 -3.32 -12.99
C VAL A 4 11.58 -4.01 -14.05
N ASP A 5 12.86 -3.69 -14.12
CA ASP A 5 13.77 -4.16 -15.15
C ASP A 5 14.97 -4.87 -14.50
N ASP A 6 15.09 -6.18 -14.76
CA ASP A 6 16.19 -7.06 -14.31
C ASP A 6 16.52 -6.96 -12.80
N LEU A 7 15.49 -6.84 -11.97
CA LEU A 7 15.62 -6.58 -10.54
C LEU A 7 16.21 -7.78 -9.79
N ALA A 8 17.32 -7.56 -9.09
CA ALA A 8 17.89 -8.50 -8.14
C ALA A 8 18.01 -7.89 -6.74
N HIS A 9 17.81 -8.72 -5.72
CA HIS A 9 17.97 -8.33 -4.33
C HIS A 9 18.36 -9.53 -3.46
N ARG A 10 19.34 -9.34 -2.58
CA ARG A 10 19.94 -10.37 -1.73
C ARG A 10 19.92 -9.93 -0.27
N TYR A 11 19.52 -10.84 0.62
CA TYR A 11 19.66 -10.69 2.07
C TYR A 11 20.84 -11.52 2.54
N GLY A 12 22.03 -10.90 2.63
CA GLY A 12 23.28 -11.64 2.88
C GLY A 12 23.53 -12.64 1.74
N ASP A 13 23.63 -13.93 2.07
CA ASP A 13 23.85 -15.00 1.09
C ASP A 13 22.56 -15.48 0.40
N ALA A 14 21.39 -15.04 0.86
CA ALA A 14 20.11 -15.48 0.31
C ALA A 14 19.63 -14.55 -0.82
N THR A 15 19.46 -15.08 -2.03
CA THR A 15 18.88 -14.33 -3.16
C THR A 15 17.35 -14.34 -3.05
N ALA A 16 16.76 -13.16 -2.85
CA ALA A 16 15.31 -12.99 -2.72
C ALA A 16 14.64 -12.67 -4.07
N LEU A 17 15.34 -11.93 -4.94
CA LEU A 17 14.93 -11.62 -6.32
C LEU A 17 16.14 -11.87 -7.24
N ASP A 18 15.89 -12.47 -8.41
CA ASP A 18 16.91 -12.90 -9.37
C ASP A 18 16.45 -12.53 -10.79
N GLY A 19 16.86 -11.35 -11.28
CA GLY A 19 16.57 -10.87 -12.63
C GLY A 19 15.08 -10.68 -12.94
N VAL A 20 14.29 -10.19 -11.97
CA VAL A 20 12.84 -10.03 -12.13
C VAL A 20 12.53 -8.86 -13.05
N THR A 21 11.76 -9.11 -14.12
CA THR A 21 11.21 -8.07 -15.00
C THR A 21 9.69 -8.12 -14.97
N LEU A 22 9.05 -6.98 -14.70
CA LEU A 22 7.60 -6.83 -14.59
C LEU A 22 7.17 -5.45 -15.09
N ARG A 23 6.04 -5.40 -15.77
CA ARG A 23 5.37 -4.15 -16.13
C ARG A 23 3.90 -4.23 -15.72
N VAL A 24 3.39 -3.15 -15.15
CA VAL A 24 1.97 -2.96 -14.84
C VAL A 24 1.53 -1.64 -15.46
N ASP A 25 0.65 -1.72 -16.45
CA ASP A 25 0.11 -0.56 -17.14
C ASP A 25 -1.03 0.09 -16.34
N ASP A 26 -1.38 1.33 -16.67
CA ASP A 26 -2.39 2.09 -15.92
C ASP A 26 -3.77 1.43 -16.04
N GLY A 27 -4.45 1.28 -14.89
CA GLY A 27 -5.76 0.63 -14.79
C GLY A 27 -5.71 -0.91 -14.74
N GLU A 28 -4.54 -1.53 -14.83
CA GLU A 28 -4.42 -2.97 -14.66
C GLU A 28 -4.57 -3.40 -13.19
N CYS A 29 -5.25 -4.52 -12.97
CA CYS A 29 -5.29 -5.21 -11.69
C CYS A 29 -4.48 -6.50 -11.81
N VAL A 30 -3.30 -6.53 -11.19
CA VAL A 30 -2.35 -7.65 -11.29
C VAL A 30 -2.28 -8.39 -9.97
N VAL A 31 -2.38 -9.73 -10.04
CA VAL A 31 -2.18 -10.61 -8.88
C VAL A 31 -0.81 -11.29 -8.98
N LEU A 32 0.08 -10.96 -8.05
CA LEU A 32 1.36 -11.63 -7.90
C LEU A 32 1.20 -12.86 -7.01
N ALA A 33 1.17 -14.05 -7.62
CA ALA A 33 1.06 -15.32 -6.92
C ALA A 33 2.38 -16.10 -6.91
N GLY A 34 2.66 -16.79 -5.81
CA GLY A 34 3.89 -17.58 -5.63
C GLY A 34 3.97 -18.19 -4.23
N ALA A 35 4.83 -19.19 -4.06
CA ALA A 35 5.03 -19.84 -2.77
C ALA A 35 5.54 -18.87 -1.68
N ASN A 36 5.37 -19.23 -0.41
CA ASN A 36 5.99 -18.47 0.68
C ASN A 36 7.50 -18.45 0.51
N GLY A 37 8.12 -17.28 0.69
CA GLY A 37 9.56 -17.09 0.47
C GLY A 37 9.98 -16.87 -0.99
N SER A 38 9.05 -16.83 -1.96
CA SER A 38 9.38 -16.59 -3.38
C SER A 38 9.73 -15.13 -3.72
N GLY A 39 9.99 -14.27 -2.73
CA GLY A 39 10.37 -12.87 -2.94
C GLY A 39 9.22 -11.87 -3.19
N LYS A 40 7.94 -12.26 -3.10
CA LYS A 40 6.79 -11.36 -3.39
C LYS A 40 6.82 -10.06 -2.59
N THR A 41 6.90 -10.16 -1.26
CA THR A 41 7.03 -9.01 -0.34
C THR A 41 8.27 -8.18 -0.67
N THR A 42 9.39 -8.84 -1.01
CA THR A 42 10.62 -8.15 -1.43
C THR A 42 10.37 -7.34 -2.69
N LEU A 43 9.74 -7.92 -3.73
CA LEU A 43 9.43 -7.25 -4.98
C LEU A 43 8.55 -6.01 -4.75
N VAL A 44 7.44 -6.16 -4.04
CA VAL A 44 6.52 -5.04 -3.83
C VAL A 44 7.15 -3.91 -3.03
N ARG A 45 8.03 -4.19 -2.06
CA ARG A 45 8.78 -3.19 -1.30
C ARG A 45 9.75 -2.36 -2.14
N HIS A 46 10.19 -2.85 -3.30
CA HIS A 46 10.97 -2.03 -4.23
C HIS A 46 10.09 -1.02 -4.98
N LEU A 47 8.78 -1.27 -5.15
CA LEU A 47 7.87 -0.42 -5.93
C LEU A 47 7.69 0.99 -5.33
N ASN A 48 7.83 1.14 -4.01
CA ASN A 48 7.78 2.44 -3.33
C ASN A 48 9.12 2.83 -2.66
N GLY A 49 10.21 2.13 -3.01
CA GLY A 49 11.54 2.44 -2.49
C GLY A 49 11.69 2.22 -0.98
N LEU A 50 11.05 1.18 -0.42
CA LEU A 50 11.38 0.68 0.93
C LEU A 50 12.65 -0.17 0.93
N LEU A 51 13.01 -0.72 -0.23
CA LEU A 51 14.26 -1.43 -0.47
C LEU A 51 14.96 -0.81 -1.67
N GLU A 52 16.28 -0.77 -1.62
CA GLU A 52 17.12 -0.45 -2.76
C GLU A 52 17.51 -1.75 -3.50
N PRO A 53 17.47 -1.75 -4.84
CA PRO A 53 17.91 -2.89 -5.63
C PRO A 53 19.43 -3.10 -5.51
N ASP A 54 19.88 -4.37 -5.50
CA ASP A 54 21.31 -4.67 -5.68
C ASP A 54 21.71 -4.54 -7.16
N GLU A 55 20.80 -4.97 -8.05
CA GLU A 55 20.93 -4.91 -9.51
C GLU A 55 19.56 -4.60 -10.12
N GLY A 56 19.54 -4.04 -11.33
CA GLY A 56 18.32 -3.64 -12.03
C GLY A 56 17.77 -2.29 -11.58
N GLU A 57 16.54 -1.98 -12.01
CA GLU A 57 15.89 -0.70 -11.75
C GLU A 57 14.38 -0.85 -11.57
N VAL A 58 13.81 0.03 -10.75
CA VAL A 58 12.36 0.20 -10.63
C VAL A 58 11.98 1.63 -11.01
N ARG A 59 10.94 1.78 -11.83
CA ARG A 59 10.40 3.07 -12.27
C ARG A 59 8.92 3.17 -11.92
N VAL A 60 8.54 4.32 -11.38
CA VAL A 60 7.15 4.71 -11.13
C VAL A 60 6.83 5.89 -12.04
N ASN A 61 5.80 5.74 -12.87
CA ASN A 61 5.37 6.75 -13.84
C ASN A 61 6.50 7.26 -14.76
N GLY A 62 7.42 6.36 -15.11
CA GLY A 62 8.57 6.65 -15.98
C GLY A 62 9.80 7.19 -15.26
N THR A 63 9.68 7.59 -14.00
CA THR A 63 10.78 8.10 -13.17
C THR A 63 11.39 6.96 -12.35
N PRO A 64 12.72 6.78 -12.36
CA PRO A 64 13.38 5.84 -11.46
C PRO A 64 13.07 6.14 -9.99
N VAL A 65 12.77 5.11 -9.20
CA VAL A 65 12.39 5.27 -7.79
C VAL A 65 13.50 5.94 -6.97
N HIS A 66 14.77 5.64 -7.26
CA HIS A 66 15.91 6.20 -6.56
C HIS A 66 16.15 7.69 -6.83
N ASP A 67 15.66 8.21 -7.97
CA ASP A 67 15.80 9.62 -8.33
C ASP A 67 14.87 10.52 -7.52
N ASP A 68 13.67 10.02 -7.16
CA ASP A 68 12.69 10.76 -6.34
C ASP A 68 11.84 9.81 -5.48
N LEU A 69 12.40 9.44 -4.32
CA LEU A 69 11.72 8.57 -3.35
C LEU A 69 10.43 9.18 -2.81
N VAL A 70 10.35 10.51 -2.69
CA VAL A 70 9.15 11.17 -2.15
C VAL A 70 8.02 11.07 -3.17
N ALA A 71 8.28 11.37 -4.43
CA ALA A 71 7.30 11.19 -5.50
C ALA A 71 6.90 9.72 -5.65
N ALA A 72 7.85 8.78 -5.61
CA ALA A 72 7.53 7.35 -5.69
C ALA A 72 6.59 6.90 -4.56
N ARG A 73 6.83 7.33 -3.32
CA ARG A 73 5.97 7.00 -2.16
C ARG A 73 4.62 7.70 -2.19
N ALA A 74 4.54 8.90 -2.77
CA ALA A 74 3.27 9.58 -2.97
C ALA A 74 2.42 8.88 -4.05
N SER A 75 3.06 8.43 -5.13
CA SER A 75 2.41 7.72 -6.24
C SER A 75 2.06 6.26 -5.93
N VAL A 76 2.77 5.61 -5.00
CA VAL A 76 2.55 4.18 -4.66
C VAL A 76 2.09 4.04 -3.22
N GLY A 77 0.77 3.92 -3.03
CA GLY A 77 0.18 3.56 -1.75
C GLY A 77 0.39 2.09 -1.47
N MET A 78 0.93 1.76 -0.29
CA MET A 78 1.22 0.37 0.09
C MET A 78 0.45 -0.02 1.35
N VAL A 79 -0.16 -1.21 1.31
CA VAL A 79 -0.72 -1.89 2.48
C VAL A 79 0.13 -3.11 2.79
N PHE A 80 0.64 -3.18 4.03
CA PHE A 80 1.49 -4.28 4.49
C PHE A 80 0.69 -5.53 4.84
N GLN A 81 1.40 -6.67 4.89
CA GLN A 81 0.84 -7.97 5.28
C GLN A 81 0.19 -7.94 6.67
N ASP A 82 0.85 -7.32 7.65
CA ASP A 82 0.24 -7.00 8.94
C ASP A 82 -0.12 -5.50 8.95
N PRO A 83 -1.43 -5.15 9.01
CA PRO A 83 -1.85 -3.75 9.08
C PRO A 83 -1.18 -2.98 10.21
N ARG A 84 -0.84 -3.65 11.32
CA ARG A 84 -0.22 -3.04 12.50
C ARG A 84 1.19 -2.54 12.26
N ASP A 85 1.88 -3.08 11.26
CA ASP A 85 3.21 -2.60 10.87
C ASP A 85 3.14 -1.21 10.20
N GLY A 86 1.96 -0.79 9.74
CA GLY A 86 1.72 0.50 9.09
C GLY A 86 1.08 1.57 9.98
N PHE A 87 0.52 1.21 11.13
CA PHE A 87 -0.18 2.17 11.98
C PHE A 87 0.78 3.07 12.76
N VAL A 88 0.49 4.36 12.74
CA VAL A 88 1.22 5.42 13.44
C VAL A 88 0.27 6.19 14.38
N GLY A 89 -0.99 6.36 13.98
CA GLY A 89 -2.00 7.07 14.75
C GLY A 89 -2.64 6.19 15.84
N ALA A 90 -3.09 6.83 16.93
CA ALA A 90 -3.85 6.13 17.97
C ALA A 90 -5.33 5.93 17.59
N THR A 91 -5.88 6.85 16.79
CA THR A 91 -7.27 6.81 16.32
C THR A 91 -7.32 6.65 14.82
N VAL A 92 -8.45 6.11 14.33
CA VAL A 92 -8.69 5.86 12.90
C VAL A 92 -8.43 7.11 12.04
N GLY A 93 -8.98 8.25 12.43
CA GLY A 93 -8.83 9.49 11.68
C GLY A 93 -7.40 10.03 11.70
N ALA A 94 -6.72 9.94 12.84
CA ALA A 94 -5.33 10.40 12.97
C ALA A 94 -4.38 9.56 12.11
N ASP A 95 -4.59 8.25 12.05
CA ASP A 95 -3.77 7.35 11.24
C ASP A 95 -3.99 7.57 9.73
N VAL A 96 -5.25 7.68 9.30
CA VAL A 96 -5.59 7.92 7.88
C VAL A 96 -5.13 9.32 7.42
N ALA A 97 -5.08 10.30 8.33
CA ALA A 97 -4.57 11.64 8.05
C ALA A 97 -3.05 11.70 7.90
N PHE A 98 -2.31 10.72 8.44
CA PHE A 98 -0.85 10.77 8.55
C PHE A 98 -0.15 10.96 7.19
N GLY A 99 -0.60 10.22 6.17
CA GLY A 99 -0.09 10.35 4.82
C GLY A 99 -0.32 11.75 4.22
N PRO A 100 -1.58 12.21 4.11
CA PRO A 100 -1.93 13.58 3.69
C PRO A 100 -1.19 14.70 4.44
N GLU A 101 -0.96 14.55 5.75
CA GLU A 101 -0.17 15.48 6.56
C GLU A 101 1.28 15.55 6.10
N ASN A 102 1.91 14.40 5.82
CA ASN A 102 3.27 14.34 5.31
C ASN A 102 3.43 14.91 3.90
N LEU A 103 2.34 14.97 3.11
CA LEU A 103 2.30 15.68 1.83
C LEU A 103 2.17 17.21 1.98
N GLY A 104 2.02 17.72 3.21
CA GLY A 104 1.93 19.16 3.49
C GLY A 104 0.61 19.78 3.04
N LEU A 105 -0.47 19.00 2.96
CA LEU A 105 -1.78 19.46 2.52
C LEU A 105 -2.46 20.37 3.55
N SER A 106 -3.44 21.16 3.11
CA SER A 106 -4.24 21.99 4.01
C SER A 106 -5.13 21.11 4.89
N ARG A 107 -5.50 21.62 6.08
CA ARG A 107 -6.41 20.90 6.99
C ARG A 107 -7.75 20.56 6.33
N GLU A 108 -8.27 21.45 5.49
CA GLU A 108 -9.52 21.23 4.74
C GLU A 108 -9.39 20.07 3.74
N GLU A 109 -8.28 20.02 3.00
CA GLU A 109 -8.00 18.92 2.07
C GLU A 109 -7.78 17.60 2.81
N ILE A 110 -7.04 17.61 3.93
CA ILE A 110 -6.83 16.43 4.77
C ILE A 110 -8.16 15.89 5.29
N ASP A 111 -8.98 16.75 5.90
CA ASP A 111 -10.30 16.36 6.43
C ASP A 111 -11.19 15.76 5.32
N ALA A 112 -11.15 16.33 4.10
CA ALA A 112 -11.88 15.81 2.94
C ALA A 112 -11.39 14.42 2.50
N ARG A 113 -10.07 14.24 2.37
CA ARG A 113 -9.47 12.94 1.96
C ARG A 113 -9.68 11.85 2.99
N VAL A 114 -9.58 12.18 4.28
CA VAL A 114 -9.87 11.23 5.36
C VAL A 114 -11.33 10.78 5.29
N ALA A 115 -12.27 11.70 5.10
CA ALA A 115 -13.68 11.36 4.97
C ALA A 115 -13.97 10.46 3.76
N GLU A 116 -13.40 10.81 2.60
CA GLU A 116 -13.52 10.03 1.36
C GLU A 116 -12.95 8.62 1.52
N ALA A 117 -11.73 8.50 2.07
CA ALA A 117 -11.07 7.22 2.24
C ALA A 117 -11.79 6.32 3.24
N LEU A 118 -12.31 6.87 4.34
CA LEU A 118 -13.11 6.12 5.31
C LEU A 118 -14.46 5.67 4.73
N ASP A 119 -15.09 6.49 3.90
CA ASP A 119 -16.32 6.11 3.20
C ASP A 119 -16.06 4.94 2.23
N ALA A 120 -14.98 5.02 1.45
CA ALA A 120 -14.57 3.98 0.50
C ALA A 120 -14.38 2.60 1.14
N VAL A 121 -14.05 2.53 2.43
CA VAL A 121 -13.90 1.27 3.19
C VAL A 121 -15.04 0.98 4.17
N ALA A 122 -16.14 1.74 4.10
CA ALA A 122 -17.30 1.65 4.99
C ALA A 122 -16.94 1.77 6.48
N LEU A 123 -16.15 2.79 6.81
CA LEU A 123 -15.80 3.23 8.16
C LEU A 123 -16.14 4.72 8.38
N ALA A 124 -17.02 5.29 7.55
CA ALA A 124 -17.51 6.66 7.73
C ALA A 124 -18.05 6.89 9.15
N GLY A 125 -17.70 8.04 9.74
CA GLY A 125 -18.11 8.41 11.10
C GLY A 125 -17.29 7.78 12.24
N ARG A 126 -16.32 6.90 11.96
CA ARG A 126 -15.54 6.18 12.98
C ARG A 126 -14.17 6.78 13.30
N ARG A 127 -13.93 8.03 12.87
CA ARG A 127 -12.61 8.69 12.95
C ARG A 127 -12.03 8.76 14.38
N ASP A 128 -12.88 8.84 15.40
CA ASP A 128 -12.48 9.06 16.79
C ASP A 128 -12.27 7.75 17.56
N GLU A 129 -12.58 6.60 16.93
CA GLU A 129 -12.35 5.28 17.51
C GLU A 129 -10.86 4.95 17.59
N ARG A 130 -10.49 4.19 18.60
CA ARG A 130 -9.11 3.74 18.79
C ARG A 130 -8.83 2.51 17.93
N ILE A 131 -7.67 2.48 17.28
CA ILE A 131 -7.30 1.39 16.36
C ILE A 131 -7.12 0.07 17.11
N ASP A 132 -6.64 0.11 18.36
CA ASP A 132 -6.42 -1.07 19.21
C ASP A 132 -7.72 -1.75 19.67
N GLU A 133 -8.87 -1.07 19.56
CA GLU A 133 -10.19 -1.62 19.88
C GLU A 133 -10.88 -2.25 18.67
N LEU A 134 -10.35 -2.05 17.46
CA LEU A 134 -10.90 -2.58 16.21
C LEU A 134 -10.60 -4.07 16.05
N SER A 135 -11.51 -4.79 15.38
CA SER A 135 -11.24 -6.13 14.89
C SER A 135 -10.14 -6.12 13.81
N GLY A 136 -9.49 -7.26 13.56
CA GLY A 136 -8.45 -7.36 12.52
C GLY A 136 -8.95 -6.99 11.12
N GLY A 137 -10.21 -7.29 10.78
CA GLY A 137 -10.82 -6.89 9.50
C GLY A 137 -11.16 -5.41 9.41
N GLU A 138 -11.40 -4.74 10.53
CA GLU A 138 -11.52 -3.29 10.56
C GLU A 138 -10.15 -2.62 10.46
N GLN A 139 -9.13 -3.13 11.16
CA GLN A 139 -7.75 -2.67 11.02
C GLN A 139 -7.26 -2.78 9.57
N ALA A 140 -7.48 -3.91 8.89
CA ALA A 140 -7.13 -4.05 7.48
C ALA A 140 -7.80 -2.98 6.59
N ARG A 141 -9.07 -2.63 6.88
CA ARG A 141 -9.78 -1.57 6.17
C ARG A 141 -9.25 -0.17 6.49
N VAL A 142 -8.82 0.10 7.72
CA VAL A 142 -8.15 1.36 8.09
C VAL A 142 -6.83 1.51 7.34
N ALA A 143 -6.02 0.44 7.25
CA ALA A 143 -4.76 0.48 6.51
C ALA A 143 -4.97 0.77 5.01
N ILE A 144 -6.01 0.18 4.40
CA ILE A 144 -6.40 0.51 3.02
C ILE A 144 -6.83 1.97 2.92
N ALA A 145 -7.64 2.48 3.86
CA ALA A 145 -8.04 3.89 3.86
C ALA A 145 -6.84 4.84 3.99
N GLY A 146 -5.85 4.54 4.82
CA GLY A 146 -4.62 5.32 4.92
C GLY A 146 -3.86 5.40 3.59
N ALA A 147 -3.74 4.27 2.88
CA ALA A 147 -3.15 4.25 1.54
C ALA A 147 -3.99 5.03 0.52
N LEU A 148 -5.32 4.94 0.56
CA LEU A 148 -6.21 5.67 -0.36
C LEU A 148 -6.25 7.18 -0.09
N ALA A 149 -6.11 7.62 1.15
CA ALA A 149 -6.09 9.03 1.52
C ALA A 149 -4.91 9.78 0.87
N MET A 150 -3.84 9.08 0.51
CA MET A 150 -2.75 9.66 -0.29
C MET A 150 -3.18 10.05 -1.72
N ARG A 151 -4.30 9.48 -2.21
CA ARG A 151 -4.70 9.46 -3.63
C ARG A 151 -3.55 8.99 -4.53
N PRO A 152 -3.04 7.76 -4.31
CA PRO A 152 -1.92 7.24 -5.06
C PRO A 152 -2.34 6.90 -6.50
N ASP A 153 -1.38 6.92 -7.41
CA ASP A 153 -1.58 6.42 -8.78
C ASP A 153 -1.67 4.88 -8.79
N HIS A 154 -0.93 4.23 -7.89
CA HIS A 154 -0.82 2.78 -7.76
C HIS A 154 -1.12 2.34 -6.33
N LEU A 155 -2.04 1.37 -6.18
CA LEU A 155 -2.31 0.72 -4.90
C LEU A 155 -1.68 -0.67 -4.87
N VAL A 156 -0.72 -0.88 -3.98
CA VAL A 156 -0.01 -2.14 -3.80
C VAL A 156 -0.44 -2.77 -2.47
N LEU A 157 -0.94 -4.00 -2.55
CA LEU A 157 -1.47 -4.71 -1.40
C LEU A 157 -0.65 -5.98 -1.16
N ASP A 158 0.18 -6.00 -0.11
CA ASP A 158 0.95 -7.18 0.26
C ASP A 158 0.11 -8.09 1.17
N GLU A 159 -0.36 -9.22 0.62
CA GLU A 159 -1.23 -10.18 1.32
C GLU A 159 -2.43 -9.55 2.10
N PRO A 160 -3.25 -8.67 1.49
CA PRO A 160 -4.28 -7.89 2.19
C PRO A 160 -5.41 -8.72 2.82
N PHE A 161 -5.44 -10.02 2.55
CA PHE A 161 -6.45 -10.96 3.05
C PHE A 161 -5.92 -11.89 4.15
N ALA A 162 -4.64 -11.74 4.53
CA ALA A 162 -4.03 -12.49 5.61
C ALA A 162 -4.80 -12.23 6.92
N GLY A 163 -5.05 -13.31 7.68
CA GLY A 163 -5.77 -13.21 8.96
C GLY A 163 -7.27 -12.87 8.88
N LEU A 164 -7.80 -12.54 7.70
CA LEU A 164 -9.23 -12.23 7.52
C LEU A 164 -10.08 -13.48 7.35
N ASP A 165 -11.25 -13.49 7.98
CA ASP A 165 -12.30 -14.48 7.71
C ASP A 165 -12.97 -14.23 6.34
N TRP A 166 -13.77 -15.19 5.88
CA TRP A 166 -14.37 -15.12 4.55
C TRP A 166 -15.27 -13.88 4.35
N PRO A 167 -16.18 -13.52 5.28
CA PRO A 167 -16.96 -12.30 5.17
C PRO A 167 -16.10 -11.02 5.07
N ALA A 168 -15.05 -10.89 5.89
CA ALA A 168 -14.16 -9.74 5.82
C ALA A 168 -13.41 -9.66 4.48
N ARG A 169 -12.93 -10.79 3.95
CA ARG A 169 -12.29 -10.83 2.61
C ARG A 169 -13.23 -10.38 1.51
N GLN A 170 -14.48 -10.86 1.51
CA GLN A 170 -15.48 -10.43 0.53
C GLN A 170 -15.74 -8.93 0.63
N SER A 171 -15.87 -8.41 1.86
CA SER A 171 -16.06 -6.98 2.08
C SER A 171 -14.90 -6.15 1.52
N VAL A 172 -13.65 -6.53 1.78
CA VAL A 172 -12.48 -5.83 1.22
C VAL A 172 -12.44 -5.92 -0.31
N LEU A 173 -12.68 -7.11 -0.88
CA LEU A 173 -12.71 -7.31 -2.33
C LEU A 173 -13.78 -6.47 -3.02
N GLU A 174 -14.97 -6.35 -2.44
CA GLU A 174 -16.04 -5.51 -2.97
C GLU A 174 -15.64 -4.03 -2.99
N ARG A 175 -14.93 -3.55 -1.95
CA ARG A 175 -14.41 -2.18 -1.92
C ARG A 175 -13.32 -1.95 -2.97
N LEU A 176 -12.35 -2.86 -3.08
CA LEU A 176 -11.29 -2.75 -4.08
C LEU A 176 -11.85 -2.76 -5.52
N ARG A 177 -12.89 -3.55 -5.78
CA ARG A 177 -13.57 -3.56 -7.10
C ARG A 177 -14.31 -2.26 -7.40
N ALA A 178 -14.79 -1.54 -6.40
CA ALA A 178 -15.50 -0.26 -6.59
C ALA A 178 -14.55 0.91 -6.89
N LEU A 179 -13.24 0.73 -6.70
CA LEU A 179 -12.20 1.71 -7.04
C LEU A 179 -11.77 1.65 -8.51
N HIS A 180 -12.24 0.65 -9.27
CA HIS A 180 -11.99 0.44 -10.69
C HIS A 180 -13.22 0.79 -11.53
#